data_AF-A0A966NVE8-F1
#
_entry.id   AF-A0A966NVE8-F1
#
_cell.length_a   1.000
_cell.length_b   1.000
_cell.length_c   1.000
_cell.angle_alpha   90.00
_cell.angle_beta   90.00
_cell.angle_gamma   90.00
#
_symmetry.space_group_name_H-M   'P 1'
#
loop_
_entity.id
_entity.type
_entity.pdbx_description
1 polymer ?
#
loop_
_entity_poly.entity_id
_entity_poly.type
_entity_poly.pdbx_seq_one_letter_code
_entity_poly.pdbx_strand_id
1 'polypeptide(L)'
;MATNSNAIRTWANAVTVSRLLVSPLFFAIIPDGPGGSWAATGLWFVLCVSDVVDGQLARKHGTTKSGAFLDPLADKVAVLGSMFVLVER
;
A
#
# COMPACT_ATOMS: atom_id res chain seq x y z
N MET A 1 11.13 -19.98 -11.79
CA MET A 1 12.35 -19.17 -11.55
C MET A 1 12.43 -18.94 -10.05
N ALA A 2 13.36 -19.59 -9.35
CA ALA A 2 13.43 -19.53 -7.89
C ALA A 2 14.00 -18.18 -7.47
N THR A 3 13.14 -17.26 -7.06
CA THR A 3 13.58 -16.01 -6.47
C THR A 3 14.19 -16.32 -5.11
N ASN A 4 15.44 -15.88 -4.90
CA ASN A 4 16.14 -16.06 -3.63
C ASN A 4 15.28 -15.57 -2.47
N SER A 5 15.18 -16.35 -1.39
CA SER A 5 14.33 -16.02 -0.22
C SER A 5 14.70 -14.68 0.44
N ASN A 6 15.97 -14.27 0.30
CA ASN A 6 16.53 -13.00 0.78
C ASN A 6 16.54 -11.88 -0.29
N ALA A 7 15.90 -12.07 -1.44
CA ALA A 7 15.86 -11.05 -2.48
C ALA A 7 15.06 -9.83 -1.97
N ILE A 8 15.74 -8.69 -1.85
CA ILE A 8 15.14 -7.43 -1.41
C ILE A 8 14.49 -6.71 -2.59
N ARG A 9 15.10 -6.81 -3.78
CA ARG A 9 14.72 -6.05 -4.98
C ARG A 9 13.87 -6.89 -5.93
N THR A 10 12.63 -7.15 -5.52
CA THR A 10 11.60 -7.78 -6.36
C THR A 10 10.56 -6.74 -6.81
N TRP A 11 9.90 -7.01 -7.93
CA TRP A 11 8.83 -6.15 -8.41
C TRP A 11 7.66 -6.06 -7.42
N ALA A 12 7.36 -7.14 -6.69
CA ALA A 12 6.35 -7.13 -5.63
C ALA A 12 6.75 -6.17 -4.49
N ASN A 13 7.98 -6.28 -3.96
CA ASN A 13 8.45 -5.38 -2.90
C ASN A 13 8.49 -3.92 -3.35
N ALA A 14 8.82 -3.65 -4.62
CA ALA A 14 8.79 -2.29 -5.16
C ALA A 14 7.38 -1.69 -5.11
N VAL A 15 6.35 -2.49 -5.40
CA VAL A 15 4.95 -2.07 -5.30
C VAL A 15 4.56 -1.83 -3.84
N THR A 16 4.87 -2.74 -2.92
CA THR A 16 4.60 -2.56 -1.48
C THR A 16 5.27 -1.30 -0.91
N VAL A 17 6.54 -1.05 -1.26
CA VAL A 17 7.27 0.16 -0.82
C VAL A 17 6.68 1.42 -1.47
N SER A 18 6.31 1.35 -2.74
CA SER A 18 5.64 2.49 -3.41
C SER A 18 4.33 2.84 -2.72
N ARG A 19 3.54 1.85 -2.28
CA ARG A 19 2.33 2.07 -1.49
C ARG A 19 2.66 2.82 -0.21
N LEU A 20 3.65 2.33 0.55
CA LEU A 20 4.08 2.97 1.81
C LEU A 20 4.46 4.45 1.61
N LEU A 21 5.10 4.80 0.49
CA LEU A 21 5.46 6.17 0.15
C LEU A 21 4.28 7.03 -0.32
N VAL A 22 3.27 6.42 -0.95
CA VAL A 22 2.06 7.12 -1.44
C VAL A 22 1.01 7.29 -0.33
N SER A 23 0.96 6.41 0.68
CA SER A 23 -0.02 6.50 1.77
C SER A 23 -0.03 7.87 2.49
N PRO A 24 1.11 8.50 2.83
CA PRO A 24 1.14 9.85 3.40
C PRO A 24 0.57 10.93 2.47
N LEU A 25 0.77 10.77 1.16
CA LEU A 25 0.20 11.69 0.16
C LEU A 25 -1.32 11.55 0.09
N PHE A 26 -1.83 10.32 0.21
CA PHE A 26 -3.26 10.05 0.32
C PHE A 26 -3.88 10.75 1.54
N PHE A 27 -3.22 10.69 2.71
CA PHE A 27 -3.67 11.38 3.93
C PHE A 27 -3.84 12.89 3.75
N ALA A 28 -2.94 13.52 3.00
CA ALA A 28 -2.99 14.96 2.72
C ALA A 28 -4.15 15.38 1.79
N ILE A 29 -4.72 14.44 1.03
CA ILE A 29 -5.80 14.70 0.06
C ILE A 29 -7.19 14.50 0.70
N ILE A 30 -7.26 13.93 1.90
CA ILE A 30 -8.52 13.78 2.64
C ILE A 30 -9.00 15.18 3.08
N PRO A 31 -10.19 15.61 2.64
CA PRO A 31 -10.70 16.96 2.91
C PRO A 31 -11.16 17.12 4.36
N ASP A 32 -10.97 18.32 4.92
CA ASP A 32 -11.24 18.69 6.32
C ASP A 32 -12.74 18.91 6.64
N GLY A 33 -13.66 18.47 5.78
CA GLY A 33 -15.07 18.81 5.90
C GLY A 33 -16.04 17.81 5.28
N PRO A 34 -17.36 17.98 5.52
CA PRO A 34 -18.39 16.97 5.24
C PRO A 34 -18.65 16.68 3.75
N GLY A 35 -17.91 17.31 2.83
CA GLY A 35 -18.08 17.13 1.39
C GLY A 35 -17.52 15.82 0.84
N GLY A 36 -16.61 15.16 1.56
CA GLY A 36 -15.84 14.04 1.02
C GLY A 36 -15.04 14.45 -0.23
N SER A 37 -14.16 13.58 -0.72
CA SER A 37 -13.40 13.84 -1.95
C SER A 37 -13.42 12.60 -2.82
N TRP A 38 -14.06 12.70 -3.99
CA TRP A 38 -14.00 11.67 -5.02
C TRP A 38 -12.55 11.38 -5.45
N ALA A 39 -11.66 12.37 -5.35
CA ALA A 39 -10.23 12.16 -5.61
C ALA A 39 -9.57 11.30 -4.52
N ALA A 40 -9.91 11.51 -3.24
CA ALA A 40 -9.45 10.65 -2.15
C ALA A 40 -10.00 9.21 -2.33
N THR A 41 -11.28 9.05 -2.67
CA THR A 41 -11.88 7.73 -2.97
C THR A 41 -11.19 7.03 -4.14
N GLY A 42 -10.90 7.77 -5.22
CA GLY A 42 -10.20 7.23 -6.39
C GLY A 42 -8.78 6.78 -6.06
N LEU A 43 -8.03 7.58 -5.28
CA LEU A 43 -6.68 7.24 -4.87
C LEU A 43 -6.68 6.03 -3.91
N TRP A 44 -7.62 5.97 -2.97
CA TRP A 44 -7.83 4.82 -2.09
C TRP A 44 -8.09 3.54 -2.88
N PHE A 45 -8.97 3.62 -3.89
CA PHE A 45 -9.25 2.49 -4.75
C PHE A 45 -8.00 1.98 -5.49
N VAL A 46 -7.19 2.90 -6.03
CA VAL A 46 -5.91 2.54 -6.67
C VAL A 46 -4.95 1.89 -5.68
N LEU A 47 -4.87 2.38 -4.44
CA LEU A 47 -4.04 1.78 -3.39
C LEU A 47 -4.46 0.34 -3.07
N CYS A 48 -5.77 0.07 -2.96
CA CYS A 48 -6.31 -1.28 -2.76
C CYS A 48 -6.02 -2.19 -3.95
N VAL A 49 -6.19 -1.71 -5.18
CA VAL A 49 -5.90 -2.51 -6.39
C VAL A 49 -4.41 -2.86 -6.45
N SER A 50 -3.53 -1.96 -6.01
CA SER A 50 -2.08 -2.20 -5.95
C SER A 50 -1.70 -3.44 -5.11
N ASP A 51 -2.51 -3.79 -4.09
CA ASP A 51 -2.34 -4.99 -3.21
C ASP A 51 -2.76 -6.29 -3.87
N VAL A 52 -3.65 -6.19 -4.84
CA VAL A 52 -3.98 -7.36 -5.68
C VAL A 52 -2.84 -7.59 -6.67
N VAL A 53 -2.24 -6.52 -7.19
CA VAL A 53 -1.19 -6.57 -8.20
C VAL A 53 0.12 -7.11 -7.63
N ASP A 54 0.58 -6.64 -6.46
CA ASP A 54 1.80 -7.17 -5.84
C ASP A 54 1.64 -8.64 -5.40
N GLY A 55 0.47 -9.04 -4.89
CA GLY A 55 0.17 -10.42 -4.53
C GLY A 55 0.10 -11.34 -5.74
N GLN A 56 -0.43 -10.87 -6.88
CA GLN A 56 -0.35 -11.59 -8.16
C GLN A 56 1.10 -11.72 -8.65
N LEU A 57 1.90 -10.68 -8.50
CA LEU A 57 3.31 -10.67 -8.93
C LEU A 57 4.17 -11.56 -8.03
N ALA A 58 3.93 -11.57 -6.72
CA ALA A 58 4.55 -12.48 -5.76
C ALA A 58 4.19 -13.94 -6.04
N ARG A 59 2.94 -14.24 -6.42
CA ARG A 59 2.53 -15.59 -6.85
C ARG A 59 3.19 -16.03 -8.15
N LYS A 60 3.42 -15.11 -9.09
CA LYS A 60 4.09 -15.42 -10.38
C LYS A 60 5.62 -15.49 -10.28
N HIS A 61 6.25 -14.77 -9.35
CA HIS A 61 7.71 -14.65 -9.29
C HIS A 61 8.32 -15.29 -8.03
N GLY A 62 7.51 -15.75 -7.08
CA GLY A 62 7.97 -16.35 -5.84
C GLY A 62 7.96 -15.34 -4.69
N THR A 63 7.41 -15.76 -3.55
CA THR A 63 7.31 -14.97 -2.33
C THR A 63 8.68 -14.80 -1.67
N THR A 64 8.95 -13.62 -1.13
CA THR A 64 10.19 -13.29 -0.40
C THR A 64 9.89 -13.04 1.08
N LYS A 65 10.86 -13.27 1.96
CA LYS A 65 10.69 -12.98 3.40
C LYS A 65 10.52 -11.47 3.66
N SER A 66 11.16 -10.64 2.85
CA SER A 66 11.03 -9.19 2.88
C SER A 66 9.63 -8.73 2.48
N GLY A 67 9.07 -9.25 1.38
CA GLY A 67 7.69 -8.94 0.96
C GLY A 67 6.65 -9.35 2.01
N ALA A 68 6.77 -10.56 2.56
CA ALA A 68 5.87 -11.04 3.60
C ALA A 68 5.88 -10.20 4.89
N PHE A 69 6.96 -9.47 5.15
CA PHE A 69 7.05 -8.51 6.26
C PHE A 69 6.55 -7.12 5.88
N LEU A 70 6.83 -6.67 4.65
CA LEU A 70 6.44 -5.36 4.15
C LEU A 70 4.94 -5.25 3.91
N ASP A 71 4.27 -6.32 3.46
CA ASP A 71 2.82 -6.26 3.15
C ASP A 71 1.98 -5.93 4.41
N PRO A 72 2.12 -6.63 5.56
CA PRO A 72 1.38 -6.28 6.77
C PRO A 72 1.78 -4.92 7.36
N LEU A 73 3.02 -4.46 7.12
CA LEU A 73 3.48 -3.15 7.56
C LEU A 73 2.79 -2.04 6.76
N ALA A 74 2.76 -2.17 5.43
CA ALA A 74 2.12 -1.21 4.54
C ALA A 74 0.61 -1.13 4.79
N ASP A 75 -0.04 -2.28 5.03
CA ASP A 75 -1.46 -2.33 5.38
C ASP A 75 -1.77 -1.57 6.68
N LYS A 76 -1.01 -1.82 7.75
CA LYS A 76 -1.16 -1.10 9.02
C LYS A 76 -0.97 0.40 8.87
N VAL A 77 0.03 0.84 8.12
CA VAL A 77 0.29 2.27 7.89
C VAL A 77 -0.86 2.90 7.11
N ALA A 78 -1.33 2.25 6.04
CA ALA A 78 -2.44 2.75 5.24
C ALA A 78 -3.73 2.84 6.07
N VAL A 79 -4.12 1.78 6.78
CA VAL A 79 -5.36 1.74 7.56
C VAL A 79 -5.29 2.67 8.77
N LEU A 80 -4.26 2.56 9.61
CA LEU A 80 -4.16 3.37 10.83
C LEU A 80 -3.95 4.85 10.53
N GLY A 81 -3.15 5.18 9.50
CA GLY A 81 -2.97 6.57 9.08
C GLY A 81 -4.26 7.17 8.53
N SER A 82 -5.05 6.41 7.77
CA SER A 82 -6.37 6.86 7.31
C SER A 82 -7.31 7.12 8.48
N MET A 83 -7.38 6.19 9.44
CA MET A 83 -8.21 6.35 10.64
C MET A 83 -7.77 7.55 11.47
N PHE A 84 -6.47 7.76 11.62
CA PHE A 84 -5.93 8.91 12.36
C PHE A 84 -6.36 10.23 11.72
N VAL A 85 -6.23 10.37 10.41
CA VAL A 85 -6.62 11.60 9.68
C VAL A 85 -8.12 11.84 9.77
N LEU A 86 -8.94 10.79 9.69
CA LEU A 86 -10.40 10.89 9.81
C LEU A 86 -10.89 11.16 11.25
N VAL A 87 -10.05 10.95 12.27
CA VAL A 87 -10.38 11.24 13.67
C VAL A 87 -9.84 12.61 14.09
N GLU A 88 -8.65 12.97 13.61
CA GLU A 88 -8.05 14.28 13.86
C GLU A 88 -8.85 15.41 13.18
N ARG A 89 -9.48 15.12 12.04
CA ARG A 89 -10.22 16.08 11.22
C ARG A 89 -11.70 15.78 11.18
#